data_AF-A0A4Y9ZHB2-F1
#
_entry.id   AF-A0A4Y9ZHB2-F1
#
_cell.length_a   1.000
_cell.length_b   1.000
_cell.length_c   1.000
_cell.angle_alpha   90.00
_cell.angle_beta   90.00
_cell.angle_gamma   90.00
#
_symmetry.space_group_name_H-M   'P 1'
#
loop_
_entity.id
_entity.type
_entity.pdbx_description
1 polymer ?
#
loop_
_entity_poly.entity_id
_entity_poly.type
_entity_poly.pdbx_seq_one_letter_code
_entity_poly.pdbx_strand_id
1 'polypeptide(L)'
;MATKANSVPHPTLVKVDPFVPADQQKGLHNRWHPDIPPVATVKPGEVFKIECVDWTGAQIGNNDNSDDIKNVDLTKIHNLLGPIAVEGAEPGDCLVVDILDVTPFEQMPWGYTGIFELENGGGLFGN
;
A
#
# COMPACT_ATOMS: atom_id res chain seq x y z
N MET A 1 -21.06 -7.52 -4.81
CA MET A 1 -21.99 -8.48 -4.14
C MET A 1 -21.29 -8.93 -2.87
N ALA A 2 -21.81 -8.60 -1.68
CA ALA A 2 -21.19 -9.05 -0.44
C ALA A 2 -21.27 -10.58 -0.35
N THR A 3 -20.12 -11.25 -0.23
CA THR A 3 -20.08 -12.67 0.13
C THR A 3 -20.34 -12.82 1.63
N LYS A 4 -20.66 -14.04 2.08
CA LYS A 4 -20.80 -14.33 3.52
C LYS A 4 -19.54 -13.96 4.32
N ALA A 5 -18.36 -13.97 3.69
CA ALA A 5 -17.08 -13.58 4.27
C ALA A 5 -16.96 -12.05 4.45
N ASN A 6 -17.50 -11.25 3.52
CA ASN A 6 -17.47 -9.77 3.62
C ASN A 6 -18.62 -9.22 4.50
N SER A 7 -19.48 -10.10 5.02
CA SER A 7 -20.62 -9.75 5.88
C SER A 7 -20.24 -9.69 7.37
N VAL A 8 -19.04 -10.17 7.72
CA VAL A 8 -18.53 -10.23 9.09
C VAL A 8 -17.42 -9.18 9.25
N PRO A 9 -17.44 -8.35 10.32
CA PRO A 9 -16.34 -7.44 10.59
C PRO A 9 -15.04 -8.20 10.85
N HIS A 10 -13.99 -7.89 10.08
CA HIS A 10 -12.64 -8.41 10.29
C HIS A 10 -11.76 -7.38 11.01
N PRO A 11 -10.80 -7.80 11.85
CA PRO A 11 -9.89 -6.87 12.50
C PRO A 11 -8.95 -6.21 11.48
N THR A 12 -8.61 -4.94 11.70
CA THR A 12 -7.49 -4.31 10.99
C THR A 12 -6.19 -4.69 11.70
N LEU A 13 -5.34 -5.46 11.02
CA LEU A 13 -4.09 -5.99 11.57
C LEU A 13 -3.02 -4.91 11.70
N VAL A 14 -2.90 -4.06 10.68
CA VAL A 14 -1.95 -2.94 10.65
C VAL A 14 -2.67 -1.73 10.10
N LYS A 15 -2.57 -0.62 10.82
CA LYS A 15 -3.22 0.65 10.52
C LYS A 15 -2.20 1.66 10.00
N VAL A 16 -2.65 2.55 9.15
CA VAL A 16 -1.91 3.75 8.76
C VAL A 16 -2.82 4.97 8.89
N ASP A 17 -2.23 6.12 9.17
CA ASP A 17 -2.90 7.41 9.07
C ASP A 17 -2.74 7.92 7.63
N PRO A 18 -3.83 8.06 6.84
CA PRO A 18 -3.73 8.52 5.46
C PRO A 18 -3.29 9.98 5.34
N PHE A 19 -3.26 10.75 6.43
CA PHE A 19 -2.83 12.15 6.45
C PHE A 19 -1.38 12.35 6.91
N VAL A 20 -0.69 11.27 7.29
CA VAL A 20 0.71 11.32 7.71
C VAL A 20 1.59 10.73 6.60
N PRO A 21 2.70 11.39 6.20
CA PRO A 21 3.62 10.84 5.22
C PRO A 21 4.13 9.44 5.59
N ALA A 22 4.33 8.59 4.58
CA ALA A 22 4.69 7.18 4.79
C ALA A 22 5.98 7.00 5.59
N ASP A 23 6.98 7.86 5.39
CA ASP A 23 8.27 7.83 6.07
C ASP A 23 8.22 8.27 7.54
N GLN A 24 7.07 8.77 8.00
CA GLN A 24 6.82 9.16 9.39
C GLN A 24 5.99 8.12 10.15
N GLN A 25 5.67 6.99 9.53
CA GLN A 25 4.83 5.93 10.10
C GLN A 25 5.55 4.59 10.16
N LYS A 26 5.16 3.75 11.11
CA LYS A 26 5.71 2.40 11.26
C LYS A 26 4.92 1.40 10.41
N GLY A 27 5.54 0.28 10.09
CA GLY A 27 4.90 -0.82 9.38
C GLY A 27 4.93 -0.69 7.85
N LEU A 28 5.59 0.35 7.35
CA LEU A 28 5.79 0.63 5.93
C LEU A 28 7.24 0.41 5.55
N HIS A 29 7.47 -0.11 4.34
CA HIS A 29 8.79 -0.22 3.73
C HIS A 29 8.68 0.06 2.22
N ASN A 30 9.76 0.50 1.59
CA ASN A 30 9.79 0.77 0.14
C ASN A 30 10.91 0.02 -0.60
N ARG A 31 11.52 -0.95 0.07
CA ARG A 31 12.54 -1.85 -0.49
C ARG A 31 12.23 -3.28 -0.10
N TRP A 32 12.62 -4.21 -0.97
CA TRP A 32 12.55 -5.63 -0.68
C TRP A 32 13.88 -6.11 -0.13
N HIS A 33 13.86 -6.62 1.10
CA HIS A 33 15.03 -7.23 1.71
C HIS A 33 14.58 -8.28 2.73
N PRO A 34 15.20 -9.48 2.76
CA PRO A 34 14.77 -10.57 3.66
C PRO A 34 14.92 -10.22 5.15
N ASP A 35 15.85 -9.31 5.49
CA ASP A 35 16.09 -8.90 6.87
C ASP A 35 15.10 -7.85 7.39
N ILE A 36 14.12 -7.41 6.59
CA ILE A 36 13.07 -6.53 7.09
C ILE A 36 12.19 -7.34 8.05
N PRO A 37 12.08 -6.93 9.33
CA PRO A 37 11.33 -7.71 10.30
C PRO A 37 9.82 -7.66 9.98
N PRO A 38 9.09 -8.76 10.20
CA PRO A 38 7.63 -8.75 10.11
C PRO A 38 7.01 -7.74 11.07
N VAL A 39 5.97 -7.05 10.62
CA VAL A 39 5.23 -6.07 11.43
C VAL A 39 4.07 -6.72 12.19
N ALA A 40 3.66 -7.90 11.74
CA ALA A 40 2.65 -8.76 12.35
C ALA A 40 2.87 -10.23 11.91
N THR A 41 2.31 -11.15 12.67
CA THR A 41 2.28 -12.59 12.36
C THR A 41 0.83 -13.08 12.42
N VAL A 42 0.41 -13.89 11.45
CA VAL A 42 -0.94 -14.45 11.35
C VAL A 42 -0.90 -15.96 11.16
N LYS A 43 -2.03 -16.63 11.42
CA LYS A 43 -2.18 -18.07 11.15
C LYS A 43 -2.72 -18.32 9.74
N PRO A 44 -2.39 -19.47 9.12
CA PRO A 44 -3.05 -19.89 7.89
C PRO A 44 -4.58 -19.88 8.02
N GLY A 45 -5.27 -19.26 7.06
CA GLY A 45 -6.73 -19.11 7.04
C GLY A 45 -7.29 -17.95 7.87
N GLU A 46 -6.45 -17.18 8.55
CA GLU A 46 -6.88 -15.98 9.26
C GLU A 46 -7.31 -14.88 8.27
N VAL A 47 -8.45 -14.24 8.55
CA VAL A 47 -9.01 -13.15 7.73
C VAL A 47 -8.84 -11.84 8.47
N PHE A 48 -8.24 -10.86 7.81
CA PHE A 48 -7.92 -9.55 8.38
C PHE A 48 -7.94 -8.47 7.31
N LYS A 49 -7.91 -7.21 7.76
CA LYS A 49 -7.72 -6.03 6.92
C LYS A 49 -6.32 -5.45 7.14
N ILE A 50 -5.80 -4.81 6.11
CA ILE A 50 -4.64 -3.92 6.19
C ILE A 50 -5.03 -2.58 5.58
N GLU A 51 -4.39 -1.51 6.04
CA GLU A 51 -4.59 -0.17 5.51
C GLU A 51 -3.37 0.27 4.71
N CYS A 52 -3.55 0.82 3.51
CA CYS A 52 -2.44 1.16 2.63
C CYS A 52 -2.39 2.66 2.39
N VAL A 53 -1.20 3.26 2.47
CA VAL A 53 -0.96 4.59 1.91
C VAL A 53 -0.91 4.52 0.39
N ASP A 54 -1.09 5.65 -0.30
CA ASP A 54 -0.83 5.70 -1.74
C ASP A 54 0.66 5.40 -2.02
N TRP A 55 0.96 4.91 -3.22
CA TRP A 55 2.31 4.47 -3.57
C TRP A 55 3.41 5.53 -3.35
N THR A 56 3.10 6.82 -3.51
CA THR A 56 4.06 7.92 -3.31
C THR A 56 4.29 8.24 -1.84
N GLY A 57 3.41 7.78 -0.95
CA GLY A 57 3.48 8.06 0.48
C GLY A 57 3.08 9.48 0.82
N ALA A 58 1.99 9.97 0.21
CA ALA A 58 1.43 11.32 0.35
C ALA A 58 2.26 12.46 -0.24
N GLN A 59 2.97 12.22 -1.36
CA GLN A 59 3.65 13.30 -2.10
C GLN A 59 2.68 14.10 -2.99
N ILE A 60 1.60 13.47 -3.44
CA ILE A 60 0.61 14.07 -4.35
C ILE A 60 -0.59 14.56 -3.55
N GLY A 61 -0.99 15.82 -3.78
CA GLY A 61 -2.12 16.43 -3.09
C GLY A 61 -3.40 16.40 -3.91
N ASN A 62 -4.54 16.53 -3.24
CA ASN A 62 -5.83 16.78 -3.90
C ASN A 62 -5.96 18.27 -4.22
N ASN A 63 -5.35 18.69 -5.32
CA ASN A 63 -5.31 20.08 -5.74
C ASN A 63 -5.22 20.18 -7.28
N ASP A 64 -5.38 21.39 -7.81
CA ASP A 64 -5.36 21.65 -9.26
C ASP A 64 -3.96 22.06 -9.77
N ASN A 65 -2.88 21.62 -9.11
CA ASN A 65 -1.49 21.90 -9.50
C ASN A 65 -0.71 20.61 -9.77
N SER A 66 -0.34 20.39 -11.03
CA SER A 66 0.44 19.22 -11.46
C SER A 66 1.93 19.25 -11.07
N ASP A 67 2.41 20.31 -10.42
CA ASP A 67 3.81 20.40 -9.98
C ASP A 67 4.18 19.31 -8.96
N ASP A 68 3.21 18.76 -8.22
CA ASP A 68 3.46 17.62 -7.33
C ASP A 68 3.79 16.34 -8.11
N ILE A 69 3.11 16.07 -9.22
CA ILE A 69 3.44 14.99 -10.17
C ILE A 69 4.78 15.25 -10.85
N LYS A 70 5.03 16.50 -11.28
CA LYS A 70 6.29 16.88 -11.94
C LYS A 70 7.50 16.65 -11.02
N ASN A 71 7.37 17.00 -9.74
CA ASN A 71 8.48 17.02 -8.78
C ASN A 71 8.47 15.83 -7.81
N VAL A 72 7.62 14.83 -8.03
CA VAL A 72 7.55 13.64 -7.18
C VAL A 72 8.92 12.95 -7.09
N ASP A 73 9.32 12.57 -5.89
CA ASP A 73 10.54 11.80 -5.65
C ASP A 73 10.27 10.31 -5.90
N LEU A 74 10.56 9.86 -7.12
CA LEU A 74 10.41 8.48 -7.55
C LEU A 74 11.42 7.52 -6.89
N THR A 75 12.37 8.00 -6.09
CA THR A 75 13.23 7.11 -5.30
C THR A 75 12.53 6.59 -4.05
N LYS A 76 11.44 7.24 -3.61
CA LYS A 76 10.71 6.87 -2.39
C LYS A 76 9.57 5.89 -2.60
N ILE A 77 9.15 5.65 -3.84
CA ILE A 77 8.09 4.68 -4.18
C ILE A 77 8.61 3.23 -4.16
N HIS A 78 7.77 2.20 -4.04
CA HIS A 78 6.37 2.22 -3.61
C HIS A 78 6.32 1.98 -2.11
N ASN A 79 5.44 2.67 -1.37
CA ASN A 79 5.27 2.43 0.06
C ASN A 79 4.35 1.22 0.28
N LEU A 80 4.92 0.14 0.79
CA LEU A 80 4.25 -1.14 1.04
C LEU A 80 4.03 -1.33 2.53
N LEU A 81 2.85 -1.81 2.92
CA LEU A 81 2.58 -2.25 4.28
C LEU A 81 3.04 -3.69 4.47
N GLY A 82 3.79 -3.93 5.54
CA GLY A 82 4.30 -5.26 5.89
C GLY A 82 5.78 -5.21 6.28
N PRO A 83 6.46 -6.38 6.23
CA PRO A 83 5.95 -7.71 5.86
C PRO A 83 5.01 -8.32 6.90
N ILE A 84 4.08 -9.17 6.47
CA ILE A 84 3.25 -9.99 7.37
C ILE A 84 3.77 -11.42 7.34
N ALA A 85 4.16 -11.96 8.48
CA ALA A 85 4.59 -13.35 8.60
C ALA A 85 3.37 -14.28 8.72
N VAL A 86 3.47 -15.47 8.11
CA VAL A 86 2.46 -16.53 8.23
C VAL A 86 3.09 -17.68 9.00
N GLU A 87 2.46 -18.09 10.11
CA GLU A 87 2.97 -19.18 10.95
C GLU A 87 3.12 -20.47 10.12
N GLY A 88 4.33 -21.05 10.16
CA GLY A 88 4.64 -22.32 9.51
C GLY A 88 4.92 -22.24 8.00
N ALA A 89 4.93 -21.06 7.39
CA ALA A 89 5.31 -20.91 5.98
C ALA A 89 6.83 -21.08 5.80
N GLU A 90 7.23 -21.93 4.84
CA GLU A 90 8.63 -22.26 4.56
C GLU A 90 9.00 -22.03 3.08
N PRO A 91 10.30 -21.89 2.73
CA PRO A 91 10.73 -21.77 1.34
C PRO A 91 10.27 -22.97 0.49
N GLY A 92 9.54 -22.69 -0.58
CA GLY A 92 8.95 -23.70 -1.48
C GLY A 92 7.45 -23.83 -1.34
N ASP A 93 6.86 -23.31 -0.26
CA ASP A 93 5.41 -23.20 -0.11
C ASP A 93 4.81 -22.15 -1.05
N CYS A 94 3.51 -22.27 -1.31
CA CYS A 94 2.72 -21.28 -2.02
C CYS A 94 1.81 -20.54 -1.03
N LEU A 95 1.91 -19.21 -0.99
CA LEU A 95 0.98 -18.38 -0.24
C LEU A 95 -0.27 -18.12 -1.08
N VAL A 96 -1.41 -18.65 -0.64
CA VAL A 96 -2.72 -18.38 -1.24
C VAL A 96 -3.35 -17.18 -0.53
N VAL A 97 -3.66 -16.12 -1.30
CA VAL A 97 -4.27 -14.89 -0.79
C VAL A 97 -5.60 -14.66 -1.50
N ASP A 98 -6.69 -14.71 -0.74
CA ASP A 98 -8.01 -14.32 -1.21
C ASP A 98 -8.24 -12.83 -0.91
N ILE A 99 -8.27 -12.00 -1.96
CA ILE A 99 -8.65 -10.58 -1.83
C ILE A 99 -10.17 -10.52 -1.75
N LEU A 100 -10.69 -10.39 -0.53
CA LEU A 100 -12.12 -10.40 -0.27
C LEU A 100 -12.81 -9.08 -0.64
N ASP A 101 -12.16 -7.95 -0.35
CA ASP A 101 -12.67 -6.61 -0.63
C ASP A 101 -11.53 -5.58 -0.69
N VAL A 102 -11.78 -4.44 -1.35
CA VAL A 102 -10.89 -3.28 -1.37
C VAL A 102 -11.73 -2.02 -1.36
N THR A 103 -11.49 -1.15 -0.39
CA THR A 103 -12.21 0.13 -0.24
C THR A 103 -11.22 1.27 -0.02
N PRO A 104 -11.49 2.48 -0.55
CA PRO A 104 -10.73 3.66 -0.18
C PRO A 104 -10.98 4.01 1.29
N PHE A 105 -10.10 4.82 1.89
CA PHE A 105 -10.42 5.46 3.16
C PHE A 105 -11.64 6.37 3.00
N GLU A 106 -12.61 6.26 3.91
CA GLU A 106 -13.79 7.14 3.91
C GLU A 106 -13.40 8.62 4.03
N GLN A 107 -12.31 8.90 4.75
CA GLN A 107 -11.77 10.24 4.96
C GLN A 107 -10.93 10.75 3.77
N MET A 108 -10.56 9.86 2.84
CA MET A 108 -9.78 10.18 1.64
C MET A 108 -10.38 9.49 0.40
N PRO A 109 -11.64 9.83 0.01
CA PRO A 109 -12.37 9.13 -1.05
C PRO A 109 -12.00 9.67 -2.44
N TRP A 110 -10.70 9.81 -2.73
CA TRP A 110 -10.19 10.29 -4.02
C TRP A 110 -8.91 9.54 -4.39
N GLY A 111 -8.55 9.65 -5.66
CA GLY A 111 -7.28 9.18 -6.20
C GLY A 111 -6.88 10.08 -7.37
N TYR A 112 -5.70 9.84 -7.93
CA TYR A 112 -5.18 10.64 -9.03
C TYR A 112 -4.66 9.77 -10.18
N THR A 113 -4.52 10.40 -11.33
CA THR A 113 -3.77 9.91 -12.47
C THR A 113 -2.90 11.05 -12.98
N GLY A 114 -1.75 10.75 -13.55
CA GLY A 114 -0.80 11.77 -14.00
C GLY A 114 0.12 11.23 -15.08
N ILE A 115 0.76 12.15 -15.78
CA ILE A 115 1.84 11.86 -16.73
C ILE A 115 3.10 12.47 -16.12
N PHE A 116 4.14 11.66 -15.96
CA PHE A 116 5.39 12.14 -15.42
C PHE A 116 6.13 13.04 -16.40
N GLU A 117 6.91 13.95 -15.82
CA GLU A 117 7.87 14.76 -16.58
C GLU A 117 8.88 13.84 -17.28
N LEU A 118 9.33 14.23 -18.48
CA LEU A 118 10.20 13.39 -19.31
C LEU A 118 11.51 13.05 -18.57
N GLU A 119 12.06 14.02 -17.86
CA GLU A 119 13.30 13.87 -17.09
C GLU A 119 13.07 13.28 -15.68
N ASN A 120 11.82 13.13 -15.23
CA ASN A 120 11.47 12.58 -13.91
C ASN A 120 10.47 11.43 -14.04
N GLY A 121 10.89 10.34 -14.68
CA GLY A 121 10.14 9.08 -14.80
C GLY A 121 9.64 8.78 -16.21
N GLY A 122 9.21 9.80 -16.95
CA GLY A 122 8.69 9.66 -18.31
C GLY A 122 7.45 8.78 -18.43
N GLY A 123 7.19 8.27 -19.64
CA GLY A 123 6.05 7.42 -19.91
C GLY A 123 6.11 6.84 -21.32
N LEU A 124 5.15 5.98 -21.67
CA LEU A 124 5.13 5.25 -22.95
C LEU A 124 5.27 6.16 -24.20
N PHE A 125 4.80 7.41 -24.12
CA PHE A 125 4.81 8.38 -25.21
C PHE A 125 5.71 9.60 -24.96
N GLY A 126 6.61 9.52 -23.97
CA GLY A 126 7.61 10.56 -23.71
C GLY A 126 8.69 10.52 -24.79
N ASN A 127 8.49 11.29 -25.85
CA ASN A 127 9.45 11.47 -26.95
C ASN A 127 10.08 12.86 -26.90
#